data_AF-A0A0V0ZIR2-F1
#
_entry.id   AF-A0A0V0ZIR2-F1
#
_cell.length_a   1.000
_cell.length_b   1.000
_cell.length_c   1.000
_cell.angle_alpha   90.00
_cell.angle_beta   90.00
_cell.angle_gamma   90.00
#
_symmetry.space_group_name_H-M   'P 1'
#
loop_
_entity.id
_entity.type
_entity.pdbx_description
1 polymer ?
#
loop_
_entity_poly.entity_id
_entity_poly.type
_entity_poly.pdbx_seq_one_letter_code
_entity_poly.pdbx_strand_id
1 'polypeptide(L)'
;MEFRRLITEIAPDMKGFMEEEKDVEEFLNLLFGRICQVEPDIKLSSNESSYLFQLICSDQQPSSQSCKTVVSVQQLLEQSFFDLNILLKRIPTRFILQIPRYGKERLYRGVLPSLQLDISSILLCHPHVCWKCSSLADLQCLECYLTETHWLNETVFLFQLLSRVEFHCALKSEQDHAVVTLPSIDVRSPPSPVILQLAAVLCIESSHYVSFVRVGDRPESDWIFFDSMADREGEETGHNVPEVRLCPDFSRWLSPENVDQLHRSAIDSNVSAPFERLITDCYLCFYYWPDGLLYS
;
A
#
# COMPACT_ATOMS: atom_id res chain seq x y z
N MET A 1 -2.59 29.72 4.62
CA MET A 1 -3.85 30.32 4.15
C MET A 1 -3.81 30.66 2.66
N GLU A 2 -2.74 31.27 2.16
CA GLU A 2 -2.65 31.70 0.75
C GLU A 2 -2.86 30.58 -0.28
N PHE A 3 -2.29 29.40 -0.05
CA PHE A 3 -2.49 28.26 -0.95
C PHE A 3 -3.96 27.83 -1.08
N ARG A 4 -4.71 27.78 0.03
CA ARG A 4 -6.16 27.45 0.01
C ARG A 4 -6.97 28.53 -0.71
N ARG A 5 -6.58 29.80 -0.56
CA ARG A 5 -7.17 30.93 -1.29
C ARG A 5 -6.96 30.75 -2.81
N LEU A 6 -5.73 30.47 -3.23
CA LEU A 6 -5.40 30.23 -4.64
C LEU A 6 -6.17 29.03 -5.21
N ILE A 7 -6.30 27.93 -4.45
CA ILE A 7 -7.12 26.79 -4.86
C ILE A 7 -8.57 27.20 -5.09
N THR A 8 -9.14 27.99 -4.17
CA THR A 8 -10.53 28.47 -4.26
C THR A 8 -10.73 29.37 -5.49
N GLU A 9 -9.71 30.12 -5.90
CA GLU A 9 -9.74 30.94 -7.11
C GLU A 9 -9.64 30.10 -8.40
N ILE A 10 -8.84 29.03 -8.40
CA ILE A 10 -8.62 28.16 -9.56
C ILE A 10 -9.78 27.15 -9.76
N ALA A 11 -10.40 26.73 -8.67
CA ALA A 11 -11.53 25.79 -8.65
C ALA A 11 -12.71 26.34 -7.84
N PRO A 12 -13.39 27.40 -8.34
CA PRO A 12 -14.50 28.03 -7.63
C PRO A 12 -15.75 27.14 -7.53
N ASP A 13 -15.81 26.09 -8.36
CA ASP A 13 -16.82 25.04 -8.32
C ASP A 13 -16.70 24.13 -7.09
N MET A 14 -15.51 24.03 -6.52
CA MET A 14 -15.23 23.18 -5.35
C MET A 14 -15.23 24.03 -4.08
N LYS A 15 -16.37 24.03 -3.37
CA LYS A 15 -16.56 24.86 -2.17
C LYS A 15 -15.88 24.26 -0.94
N GLY A 16 -15.63 25.09 0.07
CA GLY A 16 -15.23 24.63 1.40
C GLY A 16 -13.73 24.42 1.63
N PHE A 17 -12.85 24.67 0.65
CA PHE A 17 -11.39 24.52 0.85
C PHE A 17 -10.80 25.39 1.96
N MET A 18 -11.46 26.49 2.30
CA MET A 18 -11.02 27.39 3.36
C MET A 18 -11.40 26.88 4.76
N GLU A 19 -12.53 26.19 4.90
CA GLU A 19 -13.21 25.99 6.20
C GLU A 19 -13.52 24.51 6.51
N GLU A 20 -13.61 23.65 5.50
CA GLU A 20 -14.05 22.26 5.63
C GLU A 20 -12.89 21.29 5.37
N GLU A 21 -12.96 20.12 6.00
CA GLU A 21 -12.15 18.96 5.61
C GLU A 21 -12.59 18.47 4.23
N LYS A 22 -11.62 18.06 3.40
CA LYS A 22 -11.86 17.59 2.05
C LYS A 22 -11.39 16.16 1.91
N ASP A 23 -12.10 15.41 1.07
CA ASP A 23 -11.69 14.07 0.70
C ASP A 23 -10.31 14.12 0.01
N VAL A 24 -9.44 13.17 0.35
CA VAL A 24 -8.05 13.22 -0.14
C VAL A 24 -7.98 12.88 -1.62
N GLU A 25 -8.84 12.00 -2.13
CA GLU A 25 -8.88 11.69 -3.55
C GLU A 25 -9.33 12.92 -4.36
N GLU A 26 -10.36 13.62 -3.89
CA GLU A 26 -10.82 14.88 -4.48
C GLU A 26 -9.70 15.93 -4.51
N PHE A 27 -8.97 16.08 -3.40
CA PHE A 27 -7.86 17.01 -3.29
C PHE A 27 -6.70 16.65 -4.24
N LEU A 28 -6.32 15.37 -4.34
CA LEU A 28 -5.25 14.92 -5.23
C LEU A 28 -5.61 15.10 -6.69
N ASN A 29 -6.86 14.82 -7.08
CA ASN A 29 -7.33 15.03 -8.44
C ASN A 29 -7.29 16.52 -8.83
N LEU A 30 -7.68 17.41 -7.92
CA LEU A 30 -7.58 18.85 -8.13
C LEU A 30 -6.13 19.29 -8.26
N LEU A 31 -5.28 18.92 -7.31
CA LEU A 31 -3.90 19.37 -7.25
C LEU A 31 -3.08 18.84 -8.42
N PHE A 32 -3.06 17.53 -8.63
CA PHE A 32 -2.24 16.92 -9.68
C PHE A 32 -2.87 17.03 -11.06
N GLY A 33 -4.17 16.77 -11.17
CA GLY A 33 -4.85 16.76 -12.47
C GLY A 33 -5.13 18.16 -13.02
N ARG A 34 -5.81 19.01 -12.24
CA ARG A 34 -6.27 20.32 -12.75
C ARG A 34 -5.23 21.42 -12.60
N ILE A 35 -4.53 21.49 -11.47
CA ILE A 35 -3.55 22.56 -11.20
C ILE A 35 -2.19 22.24 -11.84
N CYS A 36 -1.61 21.08 -11.52
CA CYS A 36 -0.27 20.73 -12.00
C CYS A 36 -0.25 20.03 -13.37
N GLN A 37 -1.41 19.56 -13.87
CA GLN A 37 -1.55 18.85 -15.15
C GLN A 37 -0.60 17.64 -15.30
N VAL A 38 -0.42 16.90 -14.21
CA VAL A 38 0.44 15.71 -14.14
C VAL A 38 -0.39 14.49 -14.53
N GLU A 39 0.15 13.59 -15.36
CA GLU A 39 -0.55 12.33 -15.65
C GLU A 39 -0.61 11.41 -14.41
N PRO A 40 -1.71 10.63 -14.25
CA PRO A 40 -1.76 9.58 -13.25
C PRO A 40 -0.70 8.48 -13.48
N ASP A 41 -0.01 8.09 -12.41
CA ASP A 41 1.02 7.03 -12.47
C ASP A 41 0.42 5.64 -12.47
N ILE A 42 -0.69 5.45 -11.74
CA ILE A 42 -1.37 4.17 -11.60
C ILE A 42 -2.21 3.97 -12.85
N LYS A 43 -1.80 3.00 -13.69
CA LYS A 43 -2.51 2.61 -14.91
C LYS A 43 -2.86 1.14 -14.81
N LEU A 44 -4.15 0.84 -14.73
CA LEU A 44 -4.67 -0.51 -14.49
C LEU A 44 -5.01 -1.23 -15.81
N SER A 45 -5.03 -2.56 -15.76
CA SER A 45 -5.46 -3.43 -16.86
C SER A 45 -6.92 -3.16 -17.28
N SER A 46 -7.77 -2.65 -16.38
CA SER A 46 -9.13 -2.17 -16.65
C SER A 46 -9.20 -0.94 -17.57
N ASN A 47 -8.05 -0.33 -17.92
CA ASN A 47 -7.91 0.98 -18.58
C ASN A 47 -8.23 2.18 -17.70
N GLU A 48 -8.46 1.98 -16.41
CA GLU A 48 -8.57 3.07 -15.45
C GLU A 48 -7.21 3.65 -15.09
N SER A 49 -7.20 4.93 -14.74
CA SER A 49 -6.01 5.65 -14.30
C SER A 49 -6.35 6.57 -13.14
N SER A 50 -5.54 6.54 -12.08
CA SER A 50 -5.78 7.31 -10.86
C SER A 50 -4.47 7.76 -10.20
N TYR A 51 -4.54 8.76 -9.34
CA TYR A 51 -3.41 9.18 -8.50
C TYR A 51 -3.33 8.37 -7.19
N LEU A 52 -4.45 7.75 -6.81
CA LEU A 52 -4.66 7.02 -5.58
C LEU A 52 -5.28 5.66 -5.90
N PHE A 53 -4.81 4.61 -5.24
CA PHE A 53 -5.45 3.30 -5.30
C PHE A 53 -6.01 2.93 -3.93
N GLN A 54 -7.31 2.71 -3.86
CA GLN A 54 -7.98 2.27 -2.64
C GLN A 54 -7.86 0.76 -2.51
N LEU A 55 -7.16 0.32 -1.48
CA LEU A 55 -7.11 -1.09 -1.10
C LEU A 55 -8.50 -1.52 -0.63
N ILE A 56 -8.86 -2.77 -0.92
CA ILE A 56 -10.14 -3.35 -0.53
C ILE A 56 -9.96 -4.45 0.51
N CYS A 57 -11.01 -4.68 1.28
CA CYS A 57 -11.14 -5.80 2.18
C CYS A 57 -12.39 -6.58 1.76
N SER A 58 -12.23 -7.87 1.49
CA SER A 58 -13.31 -8.78 1.09
C SER A 58 -14.38 -8.87 2.19
N ASP A 59 -13.96 -8.80 3.45
CA ASP A 59 -14.84 -8.62 4.62
C ASP A 59 -15.16 -7.12 4.80
N GLN A 60 -16.15 -6.62 4.08
CA GLN A 60 -16.56 -5.20 4.15
C GLN A 60 -17.19 -4.79 5.49
N GLN A 61 -17.44 -5.74 6.39
CA GLN A 61 -17.85 -5.45 7.75
C GLN A 61 -16.69 -5.74 8.72
N PRO A 62 -16.52 -4.93 9.78
CA PRO A 62 -15.62 -5.27 10.87
C PRO A 62 -16.10 -6.59 11.50
N SER A 63 -15.52 -7.71 11.06
CA SER A 63 -15.78 -9.01 11.66
C SER A 63 -15.02 -9.06 12.98
N SER A 64 -15.51 -9.83 13.95
CA SER A 64 -14.84 -10.02 15.25
C SER A 64 -13.39 -10.49 15.10
N GLN A 65 -13.02 -11.02 13.93
CA GLN A 65 -11.71 -11.53 13.58
C GLN A 65 -10.83 -10.45 12.91
N SER A 66 -11.32 -9.71 11.92
CA SER A 66 -10.53 -8.63 11.27
C SER A 66 -10.19 -7.49 12.23
N CYS A 67 -11.11 -7.13 13.13
CA CYS A 67 -10.86 -6.13 14.18
C CYS A 67 -9.74 -6.50 15.16
N LYS A 68 -9.29 -7.76 15.17
CA LYS A 68 -8.25 -8.25 16.09
C LYS A 68 -6.92 -8.50 15.41
N THR A 69 -6.87 -8.47 14.08
CA THR A 69 -5.66 -8.76 13.31
C THR A 69 -4.89 -7.49 12.98
N VAL A 70 -3.56 -7.63 12.94
CA VAL A 70 -2.68 -6.72 12.22
C VAL A 70 -2.65 -7.20 10.76
N VAL A 71 -2.26 -6.38 9.80
CA VAL A 71 -2.03 -6.84 8.42
C VAL A 71 -0.97 -5.96 7.78
N SER A 72 -0.14 -6.50 6.89
CA SER A 72 0.79 -5.66 6.13
C SER A 72 0.11 -5.03 4.91
N VAL A 73 0.64 -3.89 4.48
CA VAL A 73 0.21 -3.28 3.21
C VAL A 73 0.50 -4.20 2.01
N GLN A 74 1.57 -5.00 2.05
CA GLN A 74 1.85 -6.01 1.01
C GLN A 74 0.69 -7.01 0.89
N GLN A 75 0.23 -7.59 2.00
CA GLN A 75 -0.89 -8.54 2.01
C GLN A 75 -2.17 -7.90 1.48
N LEU A 76 -2.50 -6.69 1.96
CA LEU A 76 -3.69 -5.97 1.49
C LEU A 76 -3.62 -5.65 -0.01
N LEU A 77 -2.44 -5.29 -0.52
CA LEU A 77 -2.24 -5.00 -1.93
C LEU A 77 -2.47 -6.23 -2.79
N GLU A 78 -1.83 -7.34 -2.46
CA GLU A 78 -1.96 -8.59 -3.20
C GLU A 78 -3.42 -9.08 -3.19
N GLN A 79 -4.07 -9.08 -2.02
CA GLN A 79 -5.47 -9.45 -1.89
C GLN A 79 -6.37 -8.54 -2.74
N SER A 80 -6.13 -7.22 -2.70
CA SER A 80 -6.94 -6.25 -3.45
C SER A 80 -6.83 -6.47 -4.96
N PHE A 81 -5.62 -6.69 -5.47
CA PHE A 81 -5.39 -6.93 -6.90
C PHE A 81 -5.95 -8.28 -7.35
N PHE A 82 -5.85 -9.30 -6.49
CA PHE A 82 -6.45 -10.61 -6.73
C PHE A 82 -7.98 -10.53 -6.79
N ASP A 83 -8.62 -9.95 -5.77
CA ASP A 83 -10.09 -9.86 -5.65
C ASP A 83 -10.71 -9.01 -6.76
N LEU A 84 -10.05 -7.92 -7.16
CA LEU A 84 -10.50 -7.06 -8.26
C LEU A 84 -10.15 -7.63 -9.64
N ASN A 85 -9.30 -8.65 -9.72
CA ASN A 85 -8.78 -9.23 -10.96
C ASN A 85 -8.19 -8.17 -11.91
N ILE A 86 -7.31 -7.32 -11.37
CA ILE A 86 -6.63 -6.24 -12.09
C ILE A 86 -5.11 -6.36 -11.96
N LEU A 87 -4.38 -5.71 -12.88
CA LEU A 87 -2.91 -5.66 -12.90
C LEU A 87 -2.43 -4.24 -13.25
N LEU A 88 -1.23 -3.89 -12.83
CA LEU A 88 -0.53 -2.66 -13.20
C LEU A 88 0.06 -2.79 -14.61
N LYS A 89 -0.30 -1.88 -15.52
CA LYS A 89 0.24 -1.85 -16.89
C LYS A 89 1.70 -1.43 -16.97
N ARG A 90 2.17 -0.66 -15.98
CA ARG A 90 3.54 -0.14 -15.88
C ARG A 90 3.93 0.03 -14.42
N ILE A 91 5.22 0.12 -14.16
CA ILE A 91 5.75 0.45 -12.84
C ILE A 91 5.37 1.90 -12.51
N PRO A 92 4.61 2.15 -11.43
CA PRO A 92 4.29 3.52 -11.01
C PRO A 92 5.54 4.17 -10.38
N THR A 93 5.88 5.38 -10.81
CA THR A 93 6.96 6.16 -10.17
C THR A 93 6.57 6.59 -8.76
N ARG A 94 5.29 6.88 -8.56
CA ARG A 94 4.64 7.21 -7.29
C ARG A 94 3.43 6.29 -7.15
N PHE A 95 3.32 5.61 -6.01
CA PHE A 95 2.21 4.72 -5.72
C PHE A 95 1.60 5.08 -4.38
N ILE A 96 0.44 5.75 -4.42
CA ILE A 96 -0.29 6.18 -3.23
C ILE A 96 -1.38 5.15 -2.98
N LEU A 97 -1.34 4.52 -1.80
CA LEU A 97 -2.27 3.49 -1.38
C LEU A 97 -3.14 4.01 -0.24
N GLN A 98 -4.45 3.91 -0.38
CA GLN A 98 -5.39 4.19 0.70
C GLN A 98 -5.75 2.90 1.42
N ILE A 99 -5.57 2.90 2.74
CA ILE A 99 -5.91 1.79 3.63
C ILE A 99 -7.44 1.66 3.73
N PRO A 100 -7.99 0.44 3.71
CA PRO A 100 -9.43 0.24 3.72
C PRO A 100 -10.01 0.62 5.09
N ARG A 101 -11.08 1.42 5.07
CA ARG A 101 -11.84 1.87 6.24
C ARG A 101 -13.33 1.77 5.97
N TYR A 102 -14.13 1.57 7.03
CA TYR A 102 -15.59 1.63 6.95
C TYR A 102 -16.07 2.97 7.52
N GLY A 103 -16.21 3.97 6.62
CA GLY A 103 -16.42 5.35 7.04
C GLY A 103 -15.25 5.85 7.89
N LYS A 104 -15.51 6.18 9.15
CA LYS A 104 -14.46 6.60 10.11
C LYS A 104 -13.80 5.43 10.85
N GLU A 105 -14.37 4.24 10.77
CA GLU A 105 -13.92 3.09 11.53
C GLU A 105 -12.82 2.32 10.80
N ARG A 106 -11.83 1.85 11.57
CA ARG A 106 -10.74 1.01 11.11
C ARG A 106 -11.23 -0.44 10.98
N LEU A 107 -10.88 -1.11 9.89
CA LEU A 107 -11.23 -2.53 9.69
C LEU A 107 -10.30 -3.49 10.42
N TYR A 108 -9.06 -3.08 10.65
CA TYR A 108 -8.02 -3.88 11.29
C TYR A 108 -7.59 -3.24 12.61
N ARG A 109 -7.06 -4.05 13.54
CA ARG A 109 -6.43 -3.54 14.77
C ARG A 109 -5.23 -2.66 14.43
N GLY A 110 -4.54 -2.98 13.35
CA GLY A 110 -3.40 -2.24 12.87
C GLY A 110 -3.01 -2.64 11.46
N VAL A 111 -2.44 -1.71 10.71
CA VAL A 111 -1.90 -1.96 9.39
C VAL A 111 -0.42 -1.59 9.40
N LEU A 112 0.45 -2.56 9.13
CA LEU A 112 1.89 -2.36 9.04
C LEU A 112 2.24 -1.82 7.65
N PRO A 113 2.70 -0.56 7.53
CA PRO A 113 3.15 -0.03 6.25
C PRO A 113 4.49 -0.68 5.91
N SER A 114 4.49 -1.61 4.97
CA SER A 114 5.68 -2.35 4.55
C SER A 114 6.78 -1.37 4.12
N LEU A 115 7.99 -1.48 4.67
CA LEU A 115 9.09 -0.59 4.27
C LEU A 115 9.44 -0.72 2.77
N GLN A 116 9.33 -1.95 2.27
CA GLN A 116 9.52 -2.33 0.89
C GLN A 116 8.24 -3.01 0.39
N LEU A 117 7.82 -2.68 -0.83
CA LEU A 117 6.61 -3.21 -1.43
C LEU A 117 6.98 -3.87 -2.76
N ASP A 118 6.82 -5.19 -2.83
CA ASP A 118 7.08 -5.95 -4.05
C ASP A 118 5.83 -5.94 -4.93
N ILE A 119 5.93 -5.32 -6.11
CA ILE A 119 4.81 -5.23 -7.05
C ILE A 119 4.97 -6.20 -8.24
N SER A 120 5.98 -7.06 -8.23
CA SER A 120 6.30 -7.98 -9.33
C SER A 120 5.09 -8.81 -9.74
N SER A 121 4.39 -9.39 -8.77
CA SER A 121 3.22 -10.28 -8.94
C SER A 121 1.98 -9.59 -9.49
N ILE A 122 1.91 -8.27 -9.41
CA ILE A 122 0.73 -7.49 -9.83
C ILE A 122 0.99 -6.67 -11.10
N LEU A 123 2.14 -6.86 -11.76
CA LEU A 123 2.48 -6.21 -13.02
C LEU A 123 2.02 -7.05 -14.21
N LEU A 124 1.34 -6.41 -15.16
CA LEU A 124 0.79 -7.05 -16.37
C LEU A 124 1.88 -7.69 -17.26
N CYS A 125 3.02 -7.02 -17.35
CA CYS A 125 4.12 -7.41 -18.24
C CYS A 125 5.41 -7.68 -17.45
N HIS A 126 5.32 -8.46 -16.37
CA HIS A 126 6.49 -8.91 -15.62
C HIS A 126 6.75 -10.41 -15.84
N PRO A 127 7.98 -10.85 -16.16
CA PRO A 127 8.28 -12.26 -16.26
C PRO A 127 8.33 -12.88 -14.87
N HIS A 128 7.65 -14.00 -14.68
CA HIS A 128 7.66 -14.71 -13.41
C HIS A 128 8.52 -15.97 -13.48
N VAL A 129 9.03 -16.38 -12.31
CA VAL A 129 9.72 -17.64 -12.13
C VAL A 129 8.84 -18.63 -11.39
N CYS A 130 9.01 -19.91 -11.71
CA CYS A 130 8.32 -20.99 -11.05
C CYS A 130 8.77 -21.05 -9.59
N TRP A 131 7.80 -21.02 -8.67
CA TRP A 131 8.04 -21.14 -7.24
C TRP A 131 8.91 -22.34 -6.86
N LYS A 132 8.79 -23.47 -7.59
CA LYS A 132 9.48 -24.72 -7.24
C LYS A 132 10.91 -24.83 -7.78
N CYS A 133 11.17 -24.38 -9.01
CA CYS A 133 12.44 -24.61 -9.70
C CYS A 133 13.15 -23.34 -10.13
N SER A 134 12.53 -22.17 -9.95
CA SER A 134 13.03 -20.86 -10.34
C SER A 134 13.29 -20.66 -11.84
N SER A 135 12.88 -21.60 -12.70
CA SER A 135 12.82 -21.42 -14.16
C SER A 135 11.67 -20.49 -14.55
N LEU A 136 11.73 -19.86 -15.72
CA LEU A 136 10.63 -19.06 -16.24
C LEU A 136 9.31 -19.85 -16.23
N ALA A 137 8.29 -19.23 -15.66
CA ALA A 137 6.96 -19.82 -15.52
C ALA A 137 6.00 -19.24 -16.55
N ASP A 138 5.03 -20.07 -16.93
CA ASP A 138 4.04 -19.81 -17.95
C ASP A 138 2.60 -19.95 -17.43
N LEU A 139 2.42 -20.46 -16.21
CA LEU A 139 1.12 -20.64 -15.58
C LEU A 139 1.06 -20.01 -14.18
N GLN A 140 -0.11 -19.52 -13.83
CA GLN A 140 -0.47 -19.14 -12.46
C GLN A 140 -1.74 -19.89 -12.04
N CYS A 141 -1.76 -20.45 -10.84
CA CYS A 141 -2.97 -21.07 -10.28
C CYS A 141 -3.60 -20.15 -9.22
N LEU A 142 -4.75 -19.57 -9.53
CA LEU A 142 -5.43 -18.64 -8.63
C LEU A 142 -6.01 -19.35 -7.40
N GLU A 143 -6.40 -20.63 -7.53
CA GLU A 143 -6.95 -21.39 -6.40
C GLU A 143 -5.88 -21.64 -5.32
N CYS A 144 -4.61 -21.80 -5.70
CA CYS A 144 -3.51 -21.96 -4.74
C CYS A 144 -3.37 -20.73 -3.83
N TYR A 145 -3.67 -19.52 -4.34
CA TYR A 145 -3.67 -18.30 -3.52
C TYR A 145 -4.69 -18.38 -2.38
N LEU A 146 -5.88 -18.91 -2.68
CA LEU A 146 -7.00 -18.97 -1.75
C LEU A 146 -6.87 -20.09 -0.70
N THR A 147 -6.14 -21.16 -1.04
CA THR A 147 -6.20 -22.41 -0.28
C THR A 147 -4.90 -22.78 0.43
N GLU A 148 -3.74 -22.42 -0.13
CA GLU A 148 -2.47 -23.08 0.25
C GLU A 148 -1.28 -22.11 0.41
N THR A 149 -1.22 -21.01 -0.33
CA THR A 149 -0.06 -20.11 -0.33
C THR A 149 -0.31 -18.82 0.44
N HIS A 150 0.77 -18.16 0.87
CA HIS A 150 0.68 -16.89 1.59
C HIS A 150 0.81 -15.67 0.67
N TRP A 151 1.44 -15.83 -0.51
CA TRP A 151 1.78 -14.73 -1.41
C TRP A 151 1.49 -15.07 -2.88
N LEU A 152 1.15 -14.07 -3.69
CA LEU A 152 0.83 -14.26 -5.12
C LEU A 152 1.99 -14.85 -5.92
N ASN A 153 3.24 -14.53 -5.59
CA ASN A 153 4.42 -15.07 -6.29
C ASN A 153 4.61 -16.58 -6.08
N GLU A 154 4.03 -17.16 -5.02
CA GLU A 154 4.11 -18.60 -4.72
C GLU A 154 3.13 -19.43 -5.57
N THR A 155 2.24 -18.77 -6.32
CA THR A 155 1.19 -19.39 -7.13
C THR A 155 1.57 -19.58 -8.60
N VAL A 156 2.83 -19.30 -8.93
CA VAL A 156 3.33 -19.27 -10.30
C VAL A 156 4.21 -20.49 -10.59
N PHE A 157 3.91 -21.20 -11.67
CA PHE A 157 4.48 -22.50 -11.97
C PHE A 157 4.87 -22.66 -13.45
N LEU A 158 5.88 -23.50 -13.67
CA LEU A 158 6.14 -24.07 -14.98
C LEU A 158 5.09 -25.14 -15.29
N PHE A 159 4.56 -25.16 -16.50
CA PHE A 159 3.54 -26.12 -16.96
C PHE A 159 3.83 -27.57 -16.54
N GLN A 160 5.07 -28.04 -16.72
CA GLN A 160 5.46 -29.42 -16.41
C GLN A 160 5.54 -29.74 -14.92
N LEU A 161 5.63 -28.72 -14.07
CA LEU A 161 5.76 -28.86 -12.63
C LEU A 161 4.45 -28.61 -11.90
N LEU A 162 3.50 -27.89 -12.51
CA LEU A 162 2.19 -27.61 -11.91
C LEU A 162 1.51 -28.89 -11.40
N SER A 163 1.41 -29.93 -12.23
CA SER A 163 0.82 -31.23 -11.87
C SER A 163 1.65 -32.08 -10.91
N ARG A 164 2.85 -31.61 -10.53
CA ARG A 164 3.78 -32.28 -9.61
C ARG A 164 3.93 -31.56 -8.27
N VAL A 165 3.28 -30.42 -8.08
CA VAL A 165 3.25 -29.72 -6.79
C VAL A 165 2.33 -30.48 -5.85
N GLU A 166 2.83 -30.88 -4.69
CA GLU A 166 2.13 -31.74 -3.72
C GLU A 166 0.73 -31.21 -3.35
N PHE A 167 0.57 -29.89 -3.24
CA PHE A 167 -0.71 -29.23 -2.93
C PHE A 167 -1.71 -29.24 -4.10
N HIS A 168 -1.22 -29.24 -5.35
CA HIS A 168 -2.07 -29.43 -6.52
C HIS A 168 -2.68 -30.84 -6.57
N CYS A 169 -2.00 -31.83 -5.97
CA CYS A 169 -2.51 -33.19 -5.82
C CYS A 169 -3.51 -33.37 -4.66
N ALA A 170 -3.57 -32.41 -3.72
CA ALA A 170 -4.45 -32.48 -2.55
C ALA A 170 -5.90 -32.06 -2.85
N LEU A 171 -6.09 -31.15 -3.82
CA LEU A 171 -7.40 -30.82 -4.40
C LEU A 171 -7.77 -31.93 -5.41
N LYS A 172 -8.87 -32.63 -5.13
CA LYS A 172 -9.15 -33.98 -5.66
C LYS A 172 -9.52 -34.02 -7.15
N SER A 173 -9.61 -32.87 -7.82
CA SER A 173 -10.01 -32.76 -9.23
C SER A 173 -9.20 -31.67 -9.96
N GLU A 174 -8.75 -31.95 -11.20
CA GLU A 174 -8.13 -30.94 -12.08
C GLU A 174 -9.10 -29.77 -12.42
N GLN A 175 -10.41 -29.96 -12.22
CA GLN A 175 -11.43 -28.92 -12.42
C GLN A 175 -11.53 -27.92 -11.26
N ASP A 176 -10.83 -28.18 -10.15
CA ASP A 176 -10.88 -27.35 -8.94
C ASP A 176 -9.82 -26.24 -8.98
N HIS A 177 -8.93 -26.22 -9.99
CA HIS A 177 -7.85 -25.25 -10.10
C HIS A 177 -8.12 -24.23 -11.20
N ALA A 178 -8.27 -22.95 -10.81
CA ALA A 178 -8.37 -21.83 -11.73
C ALA A 178 -6.98 -21.44 -12.27
N VAL A 179 -6.51 -22.13 -13.32
CA VAL A 179 -5.20 -21.89 -13.94
C VAL A 179 -5.30 -20.86 -15.08
N VAL A 180 -4.42 -19.87 -15.04
CA VAL A 180 -4.30 -18.82 -16.07
C VAL A 180 -2.93 -18.90 -16.72
N THR A 181 -2.88 -18.71 -18.04
CA THR A 181 -1.63 -18.61 -18.79
C THR A 181 -1.04 -17.21 -18.66
N LEU A 182 0.22 -17.13 -18.27
CA LEU A 182 0.97 -15.87 -18.19
C LEU A 182 1.49 -15.46 -19.57
N PRO A 183 1.65 -14.15 -19.83
CA PRO A 183 2.26 -13.68 -21.07
C PRO A 183 3.67 -14.25 -21.24
N SER A 184 3.97 -14.79 -22.43
CA SER A 184 5.33 -15.19 -22.76
C SER A 184 6.18 -13.95 -23.00
N ILE A 185 7.12 -13.69 -22.10
CA ILE A 185 8.05 -12.56 -22.17
C ILE A 185 9.45 -13.13 -22.41
N ASP A 186 10.09 -12.71 -23.49
CA ASP A 186 11.47 -13.09 -23.78
C ASP A 186 12.41 -12.33 -22.83
N VAL A 187 13.09 -13.06 -21.94
CA VAL A 187 13.98 -12.48 -20.94
C VAL A 187 15.41 -12.98 -21.17
N ARG A 188 16.35 -12.05 -21.30
CA ARG A 188 17.78 -12.36 -21.49
C ARG A 188 18.51 -12.68 -20.19
N SER A 189 17.88 -12.42 -19.05
CA SER A 189 18.40 -12.60 -17.69
C SER A 189 17.27 -13.02 -16.75
N PRO A 190 17.56 -13.57 -15.56
CA PRO A 190 16.53 -13.80 -14.55
C PRO A 190 15.74 -12.51 -14.25
N PRO A 191 14.41 -12.58 -14.11
CA PRO A 191 13.62 -11.41 -13.75
C PRO A 191 14.06 -10.90 -12.38
N SER A 192 14.26 -9.59 -12.30
CA SER A 192 14.60 -8.91 -11.04
C SER A 192 13.32 -8.39 -10.38
N PRO A 193 13.14 -8.56 -9.06
CA PRO A 193 11.97 -8.04 -8.37
C PRO A 193 11.82 -6.53 -8.54
N VAL A 194 10.58 -6.06 -8.70
CA VAL A 194 10.25 -4.64 -8.76
C VAL A 194 9.80 -4.19 -7.37
N ILE A 195 10.73 -3.57 -6.64
CA ILE A 195 10.53 -3.15 -5.25
C ILE A 195 10.34 -1.64 -5.17
N LEU A 196 9.20 -1.21 -4.63
CA LEU A 196 8.95 0.17 -4.25
C LEU A 196 9.38 0.42 -2.80
N GLN A 197 9.77 1.65 -2.49
CA GLN A 197 10.20 2.07 -1.16
C GLN A 197 9.15 2.97 -0.52
N LEU A 198 8.83 2.71 0.74
CA LEU A 198 7.96 3.58 1.52
C LEU A 198 8.68 4.91 1.81
N ALA A 199 8.05 6.02 1.41
CA ALA A 199 8.52 7.39 1.65
C ALA A 199 7.83 8.05 2.83
N ALA A 200 6.51 7.91 2.92
CA ALA A 200 5.70 8.57 3.93
C ALA A 200 4.43 7.78 4.23
N VAL A 201 3.87 8.04 5.42
CA VAL A 201 2.57 7.54 5.85
C VAL A 201 1.77 8.69 6.42
N LEU A 202 0.55 8.87 5.93
CA LEU A 202 -0.43 9.77 6.51
C LEU A 202 -1.33 8.95 7.42
N CYS A 203 -1.49 9.40 8.66
CA CYS A 203 -2.35 8.77 9.65
C CYS A 203 -3.52 9.68 10.01
N ILE A 204 -4.67 9.08 10.30
CA ILE A 204 -5.85 9.75 10.83
C ILE A 204 -6.52 8.87 11.89
N GLU A 205 -6.71 9.43 13.07
CA GLU A 205 -7.45 8.80 14.15
C GLU A 205 -8.96 9.06 13.96
N SER A 206 -9.38 10.33 13.99
CA SER A 206 -10.79 10.75 13.85
C SER A 206 -10.97 11.84 12.79
N SER A 207 -10.32 12.98 12.98
CA SER A 207 -10.29 14.12 12.05
C SER A 207 -8.93 14.82 11.99
N HIS A 208 -7.99 14.40 12.85
CA HIS A 208 -6.67 15.01 12.94
C HIS A 208 -5.64 14.20 12.16
N TYR A 209 -5.16 14.78 11.06
CA TYR A 209 -4.12 14.20 10.23
C TYR A 209 -2.73 14.49 10.77
N VAL A 210 -1.91 13.45 10.83
CA VAL A 210 -0.48 13.54 11.13
C VAL A 210 0.30 12.73 10.12
N SER A 211 1.59 13.03 9.96
CA SER A 211 2.42 12.34 8.97
C SER A 211 3.69 11.79 9.57
N PHE A 212 4.10 10.63 9.07
CA PHE A 212 5.41 10.04 9.27
C PHE A 212 6.15 10.09 7.95
N VAL A 213 7.38 10.61 7.95
CA VAL A 213 8.18 10.79 6.73
C VAL A 213 9.57 10.20 6.96
N ARG A 214 10.06 9.44 5.99
CA ARG A 214 11.41 8.88 6.00
C ARG A 214 12.42 9.93 5.58
N VAL A 215 13.51 10.08 6.34
CA VAL A 215 14.50 11.16 6.17
C VAL A 215 15.64 10.79 5.19
N GLY A 216 15.57 9.61 4.56
CA GLY A 216 16.58 9.15 3.62
C GLY A 216 16.14 7.97 2.75
N ASP A 217 16.99 7.61 1.81
CA ASP A 217 16.78 6.54 0.82
C ASP A 217 17.24 5.15 1.30
N ARG A 218 18.11 5.10 2.32
CA ARG A 218 18.63 3.85 2.89
C ARG A 218 17.59 3.14 3.75
N PRO A 219 17.50 1.79 3.75
CA PRO A 219 16.52 1.05 4.55
C PRO A 219 16.52 1.43 6.04
N GLU A 220 17.69 1.74 6.58
CA GLU A 220 17.90 2.09 7.99
C GLU A 220 17.64 3.57 8.29
N SER A 221 17.18 4.35 7.31
CA SER A 221 16.96 5.79 7.48
C SER A 221 15.98 6.08 8.60
N ASP A 222 16.27 7.15 9.33
CA ASP A 222 15.40 7.65 10.39
C ASP A 222 14.06 8.13 9.84
N TRP A 223 13.08 8.18 10.74
CA TRP A 223 11.76 8.71 10.47
C TRP A 223 11.51 9.97 11.28
N ILE A 224 10.69 10.88 10.74
CA ILE A 224 10.16 12.01 11.48
C ILE A 224 8.65 11.91 11.57
N PHE A 225 8.13 12.22 12.75
CA PHE A 225 6.73 12.49 12.98
C PHE A 225 6.47 13.99 12.86
N PHE A 226 5.39 14.35 12.18
CA PHE A 226 4.95 15.74 12.05
C PHE A 226 3.48 15.86 12.43
N ASP A 227 3.21 16.79 13.34
CA ASP A 227 1.87 17.19 13.75
C ASP A 227 1.72 18.70 13.59
N SER A 228 0.80 19.11 12.70
CA SER A 228 0.57 20.52 12.39
C SER A 228 -0.17 21.30 13.47
N MET A 229 -0.78 20.60 14.44
CA MET A 229 -1.59 21.16 15.52
C MET A 229 -1.21 20.55 16.86
N ALA A 230 0.09 20.33 17.08
CA ALA A 230 0.63 19.66 18.26
C ALA A 230 0.38 20.44 19.57
N ASP A 231 0.44 21.77 19.49
CA ASP A 231 0.16 22.67 20.61
C ASP A 231 -0.58 23.93 20.13
N ARG A 232 -1.09 24.72 21.07
CA ARG A 232 -1.77 26.00 20.79
C ARG A 232 -1.32 27.08 21.76
N GLU A 233 -0.83 28.18 21.21
CA GLU A 233 -0.52 29.38 21.98
C GLU A 233 -1.69 30.38 21.91
N GLY A 234 -2.24 30.69 23.08
CA GLY A 234 -3.38 31.61 23.24
C GLY A 234 -4.75 30.94 23.10
N GLU A 235 -5.80 31.69 23.43
CA GLU A 235 -7.19 31.19 23.44
C GLU A 235 -7.87 31.45 22.08
N GLU A 236 -8.86 32.35 22.02
CA GLU A 236 -9.69 32.59 20.82
C GLU A 236 -8.89 33.16 19.63
N THR A 237 -7.93 34.05 19.89
CA THR A 237 -7.04 34.63 18.86
C THR A 237 -5.70 33.90 18.75
N GLY A 238 -5.58 32.75 19.41
CA GLY A 238 -4.39 31.93 19.41
C GLY A 238 -4.09 31.29 18.06
N HIS A 239 -2.90 30.71 17.96
CA HIS A 239 -2.45 29.99 16.77
C HIS A 239 -1.88 28.62 17.16
N ASN A 240 -1.93 27.69 16.21
CA ASN A 240 -1.40 26.34 16.41
C ASN A 240 0.12 26.36 16.22
N VAL A 241 0.84 25.61 17.05
CA VAL A 241 2.28 25.42 16.98
C VAL A 241 2.54 24.00 16.46
N PRO A 242 3.18 23.85 15.30
CA PRO A 242 3.50 22.54 14.75
C PRO A 242 4.69 21.92 15.48
N GLU A 243 4.75 20.60 15.48
CA GLU A 243 5.85 19.84 16.07
C GLU A 243 6.42 18.85 15.05
N VAL A 244 7.75 18.75 15.02
CA VAL A 244 8.50 17.71 14.31
C VAL A 244 9.32 16.93 15.34
N ARG A 245 9.12 15.62 15.41
CA ARG A 245 9.87 14.72 16.31
C ARG A 245 10.61 13.67 15.51
N LEU A 246 11.86 13.41 15.89
CA LEU A 246 12.60 12.26 15.38
C LEU A 246 12.03 10.97 15.97
N CYS A 247 11.82 9.98 15.11
CA CYS A 247 11.34 8.65 15.44
C CYS A 247 12.41 7.62 15.03
N PRO A 248 13.45 7.44 15.86
CA PRO A 248 14.48 6.45 15.58
C PRO A 248 13.89 5.03 15.62
N ASP A 249 14.57 4.10 14.97
CA ASP A 249 14.27 2.66 15.00
C ASP A 249 12.92 2.22 14.38
N PHE A 250 12.17 3.11 13.74
CA PHE A 250 10.93 2.73 13.03
C PHE A 250 11.17 1.69 11.93
N SER A 251 12.26 1.85 11.17
CA SER A 251 12.67 0.94 10.10
C SER A 251 12.78 -0.51 10.56
N ARG A 252 13.26 -0.74 11.79
CA ARG A 252 13.37 -2.09 12.39
C ARG A 252 12.01 -2.77 12.50
N TRP A 253 10.96 -2.01 12.79
CA TRP A 253 9.62 -2.54 13.04
C TRP A 253 8.81 -2.72 11.76
N LEU A 254 9.09 -1.93 10.70
CA LEU A 254 8.37 -1.97 9.42
C LEU A 254 8.72 -3.17 8.52
N SER A 255 9.55 -4.10 9.00
CA SER A 255 9.80 -5.38 8.32
C SER A 255 8.56 -6.29 8.36
N PRO A 256 8.21 -6.97 7.25
CA PRO A 256 7.11 -7.95 7.21
C PRO A 256 7.21 -9.05 8.27
N GLU A 257 8.42 -9.42 8.68
CA GLU A 257 8.68 -10.44 9.71
C GLU A 257 8.08 -10.08 11.08
N ASN A 258 7.88 -8.78 11.34
CA ASN A 258 7.32 -8.32 12.60
C ASN A 258 5.78 -8.36 12.63
N VAL A 259 5.11 -8.63 11.51
CA VAL A 259 3.63 -8.72 11.46
C VAL A 259 3.14 -9.74 12.49
N ASP A 260 3.68 -10.96 12.47
CA ASP A 260 3.31 -12.03 13.41
C ASP A 260 3.63 -11.70 14.87
N GLN A 261 4.71 -10.96 15.10
CA GLN A 261 5.04 -10.48 16.44
C GLN A 261 3.99 -9.49 16.91
N LEU A 262 3.70 -8.47 16.08
CA LEU A 262 2.71 -7.44 16.34
C LEU A 262 1.31 -8.04 16.50
N HIS A 263 0.95 -9.09 15.77
CA HIS A 263 -0.31 -9.82 15.97
C HIS A 263 -0.42 -10.46 17.36
N ARG A 264 0.63 -11.20 17.77
CA ARG A 264 0.62 -12.05 18.97
C ARG A 264 0.75 -11.24 20.26
N SER A 265 1.50 -10.15 20.23
CA SER A 265 1.54 -9.19 21.33
C SER A 265 0.36 -8.22 21.21
N ALA A 266 -0.31 -7.88 22.31
CA ALA A 266 -0.83 -6.52 22.42
C ALA A 266 0.38 -5.62 22.18
N ILE A 267 0.31 -4.68 21.23
CA ILE A 267 1.41 -3.77 20.84
C ILE A 267 2.23 -3.49 22.10
N ASP A 268 3.43 -4.07 22.15
CA ASP A 268 4.11 -4.34 23.42
C ASP A 268 4.31 -3.02 24.18
N SER A 269 4.37 -3.05 25.50
CA SER A 269 4.65 -1.86 26.33
C SER A 269 6.02 -1.18 26.03
N ASN A 270 6.81 -1.77 25.12
CA ASN A 270 8.06 -1.26 24.57
C ASN A 270 7.92 -0.47 23.26
N VAL A 271 6.72 -0.44 22.65
CA VAL A 271 6.49 0.28 21.38
C VAL A 271 6.16 1.74 21.68
N SER A 272 6.86 2.66 21.02
CA SER A 272 6.62 4.09 21.22
C SER A 272 5.20 4.49 20.77
N ALA A 273 4.56 5.43 21.48
CA ALA A 273 3.24 5.94 21.12
C ALA A 273 3.14 6.45 19.66
N PRO A 274 4.16 7.12 19.08
CA PRO A 274 4.16 7.45 17.66
C PRO A 274 4.08 6.23 16.74
N PHE A 275 4.74 5.12 17.10
CA PHE A 275 4.66 3.89 16.31
C PHE A 275 3.29 3.23 16.43
N GLU A 276 2.70 3.20 17.63
CA GLU A 276 1.33 2.71 17.79
C GLU A 276 0.34 3.52 16.92
N ARG A 277 0.49 4.84 16.87
CA ARG A 277 -0.30 5.72 16.00
C ARG A 277 -0.06 5.44 14.51
N LEU A 278 1.19 5.17 14.11
CA LEU A 278 1.52 4.80 12.72
C LEU A 278 0.72 3.56 12.29
N ILE A 279 0.68 2.53 13.14
CA ILE A 279 0.09 1.24 12.82
C ILE A 279 -1.44 1.26 12.93
N THR A 280 -1.96 1.83 14.02
CA THR A 280 -3.39 1.81 14.29
C THR A 280 -4.12 2.81 13.38
N ASP A 281 -3.55 3.99 13.13
CA ASP A 281 -4.22 5.07 12.42
C ASP A 281 -3.74 5.25 10.97
N CYS A 282 -3.02 4.28 10.41
CA CYS A 282 -2.57 4.29 9.02
C CYS A 282 -3.74 4.60 8.07
N TYR A 283 -3.55 5.56 7.16
CA TYR A 283 -4.59 5.97 6.21
C TYR A 283 -4.10 6.02 4.77
N LEU A 284 -2.99 6.71 4.51
CA LEU A 284 -2.33 6.67 3.20
C LEU A 284 -0.88 6.22 3.35
N CYS A 285 -0.44 5.37 2.44
CA CYS A 285 0.97 5.00 2.30
C CYS A 285 1.49 5.50 0.96
N PHE A 286 2.63 6.20 0.99
CA PHE A 286 3.26 6.77 -0.19
C PHE A 286 4.51 5.97 -0.51
N TYR A 287 4.49 5.28 -1.65
CA TYR A 287 5.62 4.53 -2.17
C TYR A 287 6.20 5.21 -3.41
N TYR A 288 7.49 5.01 -3.65
CA TYR A 288 8.16 5.45 -4.87
C TYR A 288 9.04 4.33 -5.42
N TRP A 289 9.27 4.36 -6.73
CA TRP A 289 10.21 3.45 -7.39
C TRP A 289 11.60 4.10 -7.45
N PRO A 290 12.62 3.57 -6.75
CA PRO A 290 13.94 4.20 -6.69
C PRO A 290 14.63 4.34 -8.06
N ASP A 291 14.54 3.31 -8.90
CA ASP A 291 15.20 3.35 -10.21
C ASP A 291 14.49 4.29 -11.19
N GLY A 292 13.21 4.61 -10.94
CA GLY A 292 12.45 5.58 -11.74
C GLY A 292 13.00 7.01 -11.64
N LEU A 293 13.67 7.34 -10.53
CA LEU A 293 14.30 8.66 -10.32
C LEU A 293 15.54 8.88 -11.20
N LEU A 294 16.11 7.81 -11.77
CA LEU A 294 17.23 7.91 -12.71
C LEU A 294 16.79 8.23 -14.14
N TYR A 295 15.48 8.12 -14.43
CA TYR A 295 14.90 8.30 -15.76
C TYR A 295 13.88 9.46 -15.83
N SER A 296 13.75 10.25 -14.76
CA SER A 296 12.91 11.46 -14.67
C SER A 296 13.66 12.74 -14.99
#